data_AF-A0AAD5IB46-F1
#
_entry.id   AF-A0AAD5IB46-F1
#
_cell.length_a   1.000
_cell.length_b   1.000
_cell.length_c   1.000
_cell.angle_alpha   90.00
_cell.angle_beta   90.00
_cell.angle_gamma   90.00
#
_symmetry.space_group_name_H-M   'P 1'
#
loop_
_entity.id
_entity.type
_entity.pdbx_description
1 polymer ?
#
loop_
_entity_poly.entity_id
_entity_poly.type
_entity_poly.pdbx_seq_one_letter_code
_entity_poly.pdbx_strand_id
1 'polypeptide(L)'
;MSATKNPEAEFAYGSGHINPLKVVNPGLVYDAGPIDYLRFLCGQRYSTKHLRLLTKDNSTCDATTSAKVWDLNYPSFALSTSPSETNFTRIFNRVVTNVGTPVSTYRASVTGAPVGLRIRLNPSVLSFTSLGQTLSFTLTVEGTIVDLMVSASLVWDDGVHQAYIVYMGSKPKGQLSTSALHMSMLRQVADRNIGPESLLYNYRKSFDGFVVKMTEEEAKKMAGMSGVVSVFPNRKLKLHTTRSWDFMGFSQKVERATTESDVIIGVFDTGIWPESESFNDTGFGPPPTKWRGTCQVSANFTCNNKIIGAKYYRSDGNFGPDDIPSPRDSKGHGTHTASTAAGNLGISINTVDLTSTMYPLIYGGDAPNVTGGFSNTSSRFCDEDSLDKNLVKGKIVLCDLLDTGEGPFHAGAAGVVIQDTTSRDYANSFPLPTSYVNNADGSNILTYIKSNRYVPTSMSTTKNPEAEFGYGSGHINPLKVVNPGLVYDAGPIDYIRFLCGQKYSTTLLRLVTGDNSTCDATTSASVWDLNYPSFALSTFPSETNFTRIFNRVVTNVGTPVSTYRASVTGAPAGLRIRLNPSVLSFTSLGQKMSFTLTVEGTIVDPIVSTSLVWDDGVHQVRSPIVVFVVS
;
A
#
# COMPACT_ATOMS: atom_id res chain seq x y z
N MET A 1 -0.09 -15.44 14.18
CA MET A 1 0.05 -16.75 13.49
C MET A 1 -0.39 -16.55 12.06
N SER A 2 0.21 -17.25 11.10
CA SER A 2 -0.13 -17.14 9.69
C SER A 2 -0.28 -18.53 9.10
N ALA A 3 -1.33 -18.77 8.33
CA ALA A 3 -1.50 -20.01 7.56
C ALA A 3 -0.33 -20.23 6.58
N THR A 4 0.27 -19.15 6.07
CA THR A 4 1.46 -19.22 5.20
C THR A 4 2.77 -19.57 5.90
N LYS A 5 2.85 -19.48 7.25
CA LYS A 5 4.04 -19.87 8.02
C LYS A 5 3.85 -21.20 8.76
N ASN A 6 2.60 -21.53 9.10
CA ASN A 6 2.21 -22.78 9.77
C ASN A 6 1.11 -23.44 8.91
N PRO A 7 1.46 -24.22 7.87
CA PRO A 7 0.47 -24.83 6.96
C PRO A 7 -0.44 -25.86 7.67
N GLU A 8 0.03 -26.43 8.78
CA GLU A 8 -0.71 -27.31 9.70
C GLU A 8 -1.80 -26.58 10.52
N ALA A 9 -1.93 -25.26 10.36
CA ALA A 9 -2.92 -24.36 10.97
C ALA A 9 -3.35 -24.75 12.41
N GLU A 10 -4.62 -25.09 12.63
CA GLU A 10 -5.17 -25.42 13.94
C GLU A 10 -4.52 -26.65 14.61
N PHE A 11 -3.84 -27.55 13.89
CA PHE A 11 -3.06 -28.62 14.51
C PHE A 11 -1.71 -28.13 15.06
N ALA A 12 -1.14 -27.05 14.51
CA ALA A 12 0.09 -26.44 15.02
C ALA A 12 -0.17 -25.43 16.16
N TYR A 13 -1.31 -24.73 16.17
CA TYR A 13 -1.56 -23.65 17.15
C TYR A 13 -2.96 -23.63 17.80
N GLY A 14 -3.84 -24.58 17.49
CA GLY A 14 -5.20 -24.62 18.05
C GLY A 14 -6.00 -23.35 17.73
N SER A 15 -6.75 -22.85 18.72
CA SER A 15 -7.42 -21.53 18.65
C SER A 15 -6.45 -20.34 18.62
N GLY A 16 -5.16 -20.57 18.82
CA GLY A 16 -4.08 -19.60 18.67
C GLY A 16 -3.43 -19.13 19.97
N HIS A 17 -2.60 -18.10 19.85
CA HIS A 17 -1.79 -17.56 20.94
C HIS A 17 -2.66 -17.00 22.07
N ILE A 18 -2.35 -17.39 23.30
CA ILE A 18 -3.05 -16.97 24.51
C ILE A 18 -3.05 -15.44 24.62
N ASN A 19 -4.20 -14.87 24.98
CA ASN A 19 -4.35 -13.47 25.36
C ASN A 19 -4.86 -13.42 26.82
N PRO A 20 -3.97 -13.32 27.83
CA PRO A 20 -4.36 -13.46 29.23
C PRO A 20 -5.42 -12.45 29.69
N LEU A 21 -5.42 -11.24 29.12
CA LEU A 21 -6.37 -10.18 29.47
C LEU A 21 -7.79 -10.49 28.97
N LYS A 22 -7.93 -11.22 27.85
CA LYS A 22 -9.24 -11.63 27.32
C LYS A 22 -9.82 -12.88 28.00
N VAL A 23 -8.98 -13.74 28.57
CA VAL A 23 -9.45 -14.99 29.24
C VAL A 23 -10.21 -14.70 30.53
N VAL A 24 -9.98 -13.56 31.18
CA VAL A 24 -10.65 -13.20 32.45
C VAL A 24 -12.16 -12.98 32.27
N ASN A 25 -12.59 -12.38 31.16
CA ASN A 25 -13.98 -12.05 30.87
C ASN A 25 -14.34 -12.46 29.42
N PRO A 26 -14.53 -13.77 29.15
CA PRO A 26 -14.73 -14.28 27.79
C PRO A 26 -16.14 -14.04 27.23
N GLY A 27 -17.09 -13.60 28.06
CA GLY A 27 -18.49 -13.41 27.71
C GLY A 27 -19.27 -14.73 27.68
N LEU A 28 -18.87 -15.65 26.80
CA LEU A 28 -19.42 -17.00 26.70
C LEU A 28 -18.33 -18.05 26.98
N VAL A 29 -18.69 -19.14 27.64
CA VAL A 29 -17.83 -20.32 27.83
C VAL A 29 -18.52 -21.61 27.35
N TYR A 30 -17.72 -22.58 26.93
CA TYR A 30 -18.15 -23.93 26.60
C TYR A 30 -17.82 -24.83 27.79
N ASP A 31 -18.76 -24.95 28.73
CA ASP A 31 -18.57 -25.80 29.91
C ASP A 31 -18.69 -27.29 29.57
N ALA A 32 -17.82 -28.12 30.14
CA ALA A 32 -17.86 -29.57 30.01
C ALA A 32 -17.54 -30.22 31.37
N GLY A 33 -18.38 -31.16 31.80
CA GLY A 33 -18.19 -31.91 33.05
C GLY A 33 -17.61 -33.31 32.83
N PRO A 34 -17.26 -34.05 33.90
CA PRO A 34 -16.79 -35.44 33.81
C PRO A 34 -17.72 -36.37 33.02
N ILE A 35 -19.04 -36.12 33.08
CA ILE A 35 -20.06 -36.88 32.34
C ILE A 35 -19.95 -36.71 30.81
N ASP A 36 -19.47 -35.55 30.34
CA ASP A 36 -19.34 -35.28 28.91
C ASP A 36 -18.08 -35.95 28.34
N TYR A 37 -17.03 -36.09 29.14
CA TYR A 37 -15.88 -36.92 28.81
C TYR A 37 -16.21 -38.42 28.82
N LEU A 38 -17.05 -38.89 29.75
CA LEU A 38 -17.57 -40.26 29.71
C LEU A 38 -18.39 -40.52 28.43
N ARG A 39 -19.28 -39.58 28.08
CA ARG A 39 -20.04 -39.61 26.81
C ARG A 39 -19.16 -39.67 25.58
N PHE A 40 -18.09 -38.88 25.56
CA PHE A 40 -17.09 -38.87 24.48
C PHE A 40 -16.38 -40.23 24.34
N LEU A 41 -15.90 -40.83 25.43
CA LEU A 41 -15.26 -42.15 25.42
C LEU A 41 -16.24 -43.26 24.99
N CYS A 42 -17.51 -43.16 25.41
CA CYS A 42 -18.58 -44.06 24.94
C CYS A 42 -18.84 -43.91 23.43
N GLY A 43 -18.86 -42.68 22.91
CA GLY A 43 -18.95 -42.41 21.47
C GLY A 43 -17.79 -43.01 20.67
N GLN A 44 -16.59 -43.09 21.26
CA GLN A 44 -15.42 -43.76 20.68
C GLN A 44 -15.45 -45.30 20.79
N ARG A 45 -16.54 -45.88 21.32
CA ARG A 45 -16.73 -47.34 21.50
C ARG A 45 -15.70 -48.00 22.43
N TYR A 46 -15.25 -47.28 23.47
CA TYR A 46 -14.42 -47.90 24.50
C TYR A 46 -15.18 -49.02 25.22
N SER A 47 -14.53 -50.17 25.41
CA SER A 47 -15.11 -51.27 26.18
C SER A 47 -15.26 -50.89 27.65
N THR A 48 -16.24 -51.47 28.35
CA THR A 48 -16.40 -51.32 29.81
C THR A 48 -15.10 -51.59 30.58
N LYS A 49 -14.27 -52.55 30.12
CA LYS A 49 -12.97 -52.85 30.72
C LYS A 49 -11.99 -51.68 30.57
N HIS A 50 -11.97 -51.02 29.41
CA HIS A 50 -11.10 -49.86 29.17
C HIS A 50 -11.62 -48.60 29.86
N LEU A 51 -12.93 -48.39 29.93
CA LEU A 51 -13.53 -47.26 30.64
C LEU A 51 -13.17 -47.27 32.12
N ARG A 52 -13.43 -48.38 32.82
CA ARG A 52 -13.11 -48.51 34.26
C ARG A 52 -11.61 -48.36 34.56
N LEU A 53 -10.75 -48.72 33.61
CA LEU A 53 -9.30 -48.50 33.72
C LEU A 53 -8.91 -47.01 33.63
N LEU A 54 -9.62 -46.24 32.78
CA LEU A 54 -9.39 -44.80 32.60
C LEU A 54 -10.05 -43.96 33.69
N THR A 55 -11.32 -44.21 34.01
CA THR A 55 -12.10 -43.45 35.00
C THR A 55 -11.75 -43.82 36.44
N LYS A 56 -11.19 -45.03 36.66
CA LYS A 56 -10.91 -45.62 37.98
C LYS A 56 -12.16 -45.80 38.85
N ASP A 57 -13.32 -45.87 38.23
CA ASP A 57 -14.61 -46.13 38.87
C ASP A 57 -15.37 -47.28 38.12
N ASN A 58 -16.65 -47.46 38.43
CA ASN A 58 -17.48 -48.50 37.82
C ASN A 58 -18.22 -48.07 36.53
N SER A 59 -17.85 -46.94 35.90
CA SER A 59 -18.49 -46.38 34.70
C SER A 59 -18.75 -47.40 33.60
N THR A 60 -19.89 -47.24 32.94
CA THR A 60 -20.39 -48.09 31.83
C THR A 60 -21.10 -47.21 30.80
N CYS A 61 -21.01 -47.58 29.53
CA CYS A 61 -21.87 -46.98 28.51
C CYS A 61 -23.28 -47.59 28.52
N ASP A 62 -24.27 -46.73 28.47
CA ASP A 62 -25.69 -47.02 28.37
C ASP A 62 -26.35 -46.10 27.32
N ALA A 63 -27.68 -46.14 27.19
CA ALA A 63 -28.41 -45.27 26.26
C ALA A 63 -28.31 -43.76 26.59
N THR A 64 -28.00 -43.39 27.84
CA THR A 64 -27.93 -41.98 28.30
C THR A 64 -26.53 -41.37 28.15
N THR A 65 -25.51 -42.23 28.04
CA THR A 65 -24.09 -41.89 27.86
C THR A 65 -23.58 -42.15 26.43
N SER A 66 -24.37 -42.77 25.56
CA SER A 66 -24.01 -43.01 24.15
C SER A 66 -24.21 -41.76 23.26
N ALA A 67 -23.32 -40.77 23.38
CA ALA A 67 -23.29 -39.59 22.51
C ALA A 67 -22.38 -39.79 21.27
N LYS A 68 -22.48 -38.90 20.28
CA LYS A 68 -21.52 -38.86 19.16
C LYS A 68 -20.24 -38.17 19.62
N VAL A 69 -19.09 -38.65 19.13
CA VAL A 69 -17.74 -38.15 19.52
C VAL A 69 -17.61 -36.63 19.33
N TRP A 70 -18.24 -36.08 18.29
CA TRP A 70 -18.18 -34.65 17.95
C TRP A 70 -19.17 -33.76 18.73
N ASP A 71 -20.04 -34.34 19.56
CA ASP A 71 -20.99 -33.61 20.43
C ASP A 71 -20.39 -33.30 21.82
N LEU A 72 -19.13 -33.63 22.09
CA LEU A 72 -18.39 -33.07 23.22
C LEU A 72 -18.44 -31.53 23.14
N ASN A 73 -18.79 -30.86 24.25
CA ASN A 73 -18.97 -29.42 24.30
C ASN A 73 -17.63 -28.65 24.32
N TYR A 74 -16.85 -28.83 23.25
CA TYR A 74 -15.50 -28.32 23.12
C TYR A 74 -15.50 -26.97 22.37
N PRO A 75 -14.62 -26.00 22.73
CA PRO A 75 -14.58 -24.67 22.13
C PRO A 75 -14.05 -24.63 20.68
N SER A 76 -13.82 -25.78 20.06
CA SER A 76 -13.50 -25.92 18.64
C SER A 76 -14.31 -27.04 17.97
N PHE A 77 -14.26 -27.04 16.64
CA PHE A 77 -14.93 -28.02 15.79
C PHE A 77 -13.87 -28.70 14.93
N ALA A 78 -13.73 -30.02 15.08
CA ALA A 78 -12.85 -30.84 14.26
C ALA A 78 -13.69 -31.83 13.47
N LEU A 79 -13.39 -31.95 12.17
CA LEU A 79 -14.03 -32.91 11.29
C LEU A 79 -12.98 -33.68 10.51
N SER A 80 -13.18 -35.00 10.40
CA SER A 80 -12.45 -35.87 9.48
C SER A 80 -13.43 -36.45 8.45
N THR A 81 -13.00 -36.47 7.20
CA THR A 81 -13.73 -37.00 6.03
C THR A 81 -12.77 -37.82 5.19
N SER A 82 -13.29 -38.79 4.44
CA SER A 82 -12.48 -39.51 3.45
C SER A 82 -12.30 -38.64 2.19
N PRO A 83 -11.15 -38.68 1.50
CA PRO A 83 -11.02 -38.11 0.15
C PRO A 83 -12.01 -38.69 -0.88
N SER A 84 -12.62 -39.85 -0.58
CA SER A 84 -13.69 -40.47 -1.37
C SER A 84 -15.12 -40.04 -0.98
N GLU A 85 -15.31 -39.25 0.08
CA GLU A 85 -16.63 -38.77 0.52
C GLU A 85 -17.02 -37.52 -0.28
N THR A 86 -17.58 -37.73 -1.47
CA THR A 86 -17.84 -36.67 -2.48
C THR A 86 -18.93 -35.66 -2.10
N ASN A 87 -19.64 -35.86 -0.98
CA ASN A 87 -20.45 -34.85 -0.33
C ASN A 87 -20.77 -35.33 1.10
N PHE A 88 -20.48 -34.50 2.11
CA PHE A 88 -20.76 -34.85 3.50
C PHE A 88 -21.70 -33.84 4.16
N THR A 89 -22.40 -34.30 5.20
CA THR A 89 -23.14 -33.45 6.13
C THR A 89 -22.81 -33.89 7.55
N ARG A 90 -22.48 -32.93 8.40
CA ARG A 90 -22.08 -33.16 9.80
C ARG A 90 -22.68 -32.08 10.68
N ILE A 91 -23.20 -32.48 11.83
CA ILE A 91 -23.90 -31.60 12.78
C ILE A 91 -23.21 -31.73 14.12
N PHE A 92 -22.80 -30.59 14.67
CA PHE A 92 -22.19 -30.45 15.98
C PHE A 92 -23.17 -29.74 16.91
N ASN A 93 -23.48 -30.36 18.05
CA ASN A 93 -24.26 -29.71 19.10
C ASN A 93 -23.31 -29.01 20.07
N ARG A 94 -23.65 -27.79 20.51
CA ARG A 94 -22.90 -27.03 21.52
C ARG A 94 -23.84 -26.34 22.49
N VAL A 95 -23.34 -26.13 23.70
CA VAL A 95 -23.99 -25.36 24.76
C VAL A 95 -23.01 -24.28 25.21
N VAL A 96 -23.49 -23.04 25.34
CA VAL A 96 -22.68 -21.92 25.83
C VAL A 96 -23.33 -21.32 27.08
N THR A 97 -22.51 -21.07 28.09
CA THR A 97 -22.90 -20.42 29.34
C THR A 97 -22.53 -18.94 29.28
N ASN A 98 -23.47 -18.05 29.60
CA ASN A 98 -23.17 -16.64 29.73
C ASN A 98 -22.45 -16.34 31.05
N VAL A 99 -21.20 -15.91 30.96
CA VAL A 99 -20.36 -15.43 32.08
C VAL A 99 -20.01 -13.94 31.96
N GLY A 100 -20.62 -13.25 31.00
CA GLY A 100 -20.44 -11.82 30.74
C GLY A 100 -21.61 -10.98 31.25
N THR A 101 -22.18 -10.14 30.37
CA THR A 101 -23.28 -9.24 30.74
C THR A 101 -24.57 -10.04 30.97
N PRO A 102 -25.26 -9.90 32.13
CA PRO A 102 -26.41 -10.74 32.47
C PRO A 102 -27.53 -10.73 31.42
N VAL A 103 -27.84 -9.57 30.86
CA VAL A 103 -28.76 -9.43 29.71
C VAL A 103 -27.93 -9.07 28.49
N SER A 104 -27.86 -9.97 27.52
CA SER A 104 -27.01 -9.82 26.32
C SER A 104 -27.56 -10.63 25.16
N THR A 105 -27.28 -10.20 23.92
CA THR A 105 -27.66 -10.95 22.72
C THR A 105 -26.46 -11.10 21.81
N TYR A 106 -26.04 -12.35 21.60
CA TYR A 106 -24.92 -12.69 20.75
C TYR A 106 -25.40 -13.11 19.36
N ARG A 107 -24.74 -12.64 18.31
CA ARG A 107 -24.96 -13.06 16.92
C ARG A 107 -23.77 -13.87 16.43
N ALA A 108 -24.05 -14.98 15.77
CA ALA A 108 -23.04 -15.80 15.12
C ALA A 108 -22.59 -15.18 13.80
N SER A 109 -21.29 -15.21 13.55
CA SER A 109 -20.67 -14.96 12.25
C SER A 109 -19.68 -16.08 11.92
N VAL A 110 -19.65 -16.51 10.66
CA VAL A 110 -18.69 -17.49 10.16
C VAL A 110 -17.73 -16.79 9.23
N THR A 111 -16.42 -17.00 9.40
CA THR A 111 -15.40 -16.40 8.52
C THR A 111 -14.37 -17.43 8.07
N GLY A 112 -13.81 -17.24 6.87
CA GLY A 112 -12.78 -18.12 6.32
C GLY A 112 -13.26 -19.44 5.70
N ALA A 113 -14.57 -19.69 5.60
CA ALA A 113 -15.10 -20.90 4.95
C ALA A 113 -14.60 -21.01 3.48
N PRO A 114 -13.91 -22.11 3.09
CA PRO A 114 -13.42 -22.30 1.74
C PRO A 114 -14.53 -22.51 0.71
N VAL A 115 -14.18 -22.33 -0.57
CA VAL A 115 -15.05 -22.68 -1.70
C VAL A 115 -15.35 -24.19 -1.65
N GLY A 116 -16.64 -24.54 -1.70
CA GLY A 116 -17.10 -25.93 -1.57
C GLY A 116 -17.63 -26.31 -0.19
N LEU A 117 -17.38 -25.51 0.86
CA LEU A 117 -17.97 -25.70 2.18
C LEU A 117 -19.09 -24.69 2.50
N ARG A 118 -20.17 -25.22 3.09
CA ARG A 118 -21.31 -24.46 3.59
C ARG A 118 -21.48 -24.73 5.08
N ILE A 119 -21.38 -23.68 5.88
CA ILE A 119 -21.51 -23.74 7.33
C ILE A 119 -22.76 -22.95 7.74
N ARG A 120 -23.63 -23.57 8.52
CA ARG A 120 -24.93 -23.00 8.97
C ARG A 120 -25.06 -23.14 10.48
N LEU A 121 -25.71 -22.16 11.11
CA LEU A 121 -26.03 -22.19 12.54
C LEU A 121 -27.53 -22.11 12.78
N ASN A 122 -28.01 -22.88 13.75
CA ASN A 122 -29.39 -22.79 14.24
C ASN A 122 -29.44 -22.94 15.78
N PRO A 123 -29.90 -21.93 16.54
CA PRO A 123 -30.14 -20.55 16.08
C PRO A 123 -28.81 -19.83 15.77
N SER A 124 -28.86 -18.76 14.94
CA SER A 124 -27.72 -17.87 14.67
C SER A 124 -27.67 -16.65 15.60
N VAL A 125 -28.59 -16.57 16.57
CA VAL A 125 -28.71 -15.52 17.59
C VAL A 125 -29.04 -16.19 18.93
N LEU A 126 -28.35 -15.78 20.00
CA LEU A 126 -28.54 -16.29 21.36
C LEU A 126 -28.77 -15.11 22.31
N SER A 127 -29.97 -15.02 22.89
CA SER A 127 -30.37 -13.94 23.81
C SER A 127 -30.46 -14.46 25.25
N PHE A 128 -29.54 -14.00 26.09
CA PHE A 128 -29.48 -14.32 27.51
C PHE A 128 -30.16 -13.24 28.34
N THR A 129 -30.84 -13.66 29.40
CA THR A 129 -31.58 -12.82 30.35
C THR A 129 -30.97 -12.83 31.76
N SER A 130 -30.06 -13.77 32.05
CA SER A 130 -29.29 -13.79 33.30
C SER A 130 -27.86 -14.30 33.14
N LEU A 131 -27.00 -13.95 34.10
CA LEU A 131 -25.68 -14.57 34.27
C LEU A 131 -25.85 -16.06 34.62
N GLY A 132 -24.95 -16.92 34.12
CA GLY A 132 -24.99 -18.36 34.32
C GLY A 132 -26.06 -19.09 33.50
N GLN A 133 -26.86 -18.38 32.70
CA GLN A 133 -27.82 -19.02 31.79
C GLN A 133 -27.06 -19.75 30.67
N THR A 134 -27.48 -20.98 30.39
CA THR A 134 -27.01 -21.78 29.27
C THR A 134 -27.98 -21.71 28.10
N LEU A 135 -27.45 -21.65 26.87
CA LEU A 135 -28.22 -21.81 25.64
C LEU A 135 -27.50 -22.74 24.67
N SER A 136 -28.27 -23.48 23.87
CA SER A 136 -27.75 -24.45 22.90
C SER A 136 -27.82 -23.93 21.48
N PHE A 137 -26.87 -24.34 20.65
CA PHE A 137 -26.92 -24.15 19.20
C PHE A 137 -26.39 -25.38 18.45
N THR A 138 -26.78 -25.47 17.19
CA THR A 138 -26.31 -26.48 16.25
C THR A 138 -25.47 -25.82 15.16
N LEU A 139 -24.32 -26.42 14.86
CA LEU A 139 -23.47 -26.05 13.71
C LEU A 139 -23.56 -27.19 12.69
N THR A 140 -24.08 -26.89 11.50
CA THR A 140 -24.15 -27.81 10.37
C THR A 140 -23.07 -27.46 9.36
N VAL A 141 -22.22 -28.43 9.02
CA VAL A 141 -21.18 -28.33 8.00
C VAL A 141 -21.54 -29.28 6.86
N GLU A 142 -21.71 -28.73 5.65
CA GLU A 142 -22.10 -29.40 4.42
C GLU A 142 -21.06 -29.13 3.33
N GLY A 143 -20.78 -30.11 2.47
CA GLY A 143 -20.08 -29.89 1.19
C GLY A 143 -18.96 -30.86 0.90
N THR A 144 -17.91 -30.35 0.25
CA THR A 144 -16.79 -31.11 -0.30
C THR A 144 -15.46 -30.47 0.08
N ILE A 145 -14.43 -31.29 0.29
CA ILE A 145 -13.06 -30.86 0.57
C ILE A 145 -12.14 -31.52 -0.46
N VAL A 146 -11.33 -30.71 -1.16
CA VAL A 146 -10.30 -31.17 -2.10
C VAL A 146 -8.89 -31.10 -1.52
N ASP A 147 -8.66 -30.17 -0.59
CA ASP A 147 -7.37 -30.00 0.09
C ASP A 147 -7.21 -30.99 1.26
N LEU A 148 -5.97 -31.32 1.62
CA LEU A 148 -5.69 -32.19 2.78
C LEU A 148 -6.21 -31.61 4.11
N MET A 149 -6.42 -30.30 4.17
CA MET A 149 -6.82 -29.59 5.38
C MET A 149 -7.48 -28.26 5.05
N VAL A 150 -8.53 -27.91 5.78
CA VAL A 150 -9.27 -26.64 5.59
C VAL A 150 -9.68 -26.05 6.93
N SER A 151 -9.57 -24.73 7.04
CA SER A 151 -9.85 -23.98 8.27
C SER A 151 -11.05 -23.04 8.06
N ALA A 152 -11.91 -22.93 9.07
CA ALA A 152 -12.99 -21.95 9.12
C ALA A 152 -13.27 -21.59 10.59
N SER A 153 -13.78 -20.39 10.86
CA SER A 153 -14.02 -19.90 12.22
C SER A 153 -15.47 -19.48 12.45
N LEU A 154 -15.95 -19.72 13.67
CA LEU A 154 -17.21 -19.22 14.21
C LEU A 154 -16.89 -18.19 15.31
N VAL A 155 -17.53 -17.02 15.24
CA VAL A 155 -17.43 -15.96 16.25
C VAL A 155 -18.84 -15.59 16.72
N TRP A 156 -19.04 -15.59 18.04
CA TRP A 156 -20.21 -15.02 18.70
C TRP A 156 -19.87 -13.60 19.16
N ASP A 157 -20.59 -12.59 18.65
CA ASP A 157 -20.38 -11.17 18.96
C ASP A 157 -21.63 -10.58 19.62
N ASP A 158 -21.48 -9.82 20.70
CA ASP A 158 -22.59 -9.18 21.42
C ASP A 158 -23.17 -7.97 20.67
N GLY A 159 -22.49 -7.46 19.63
CA GLY A 159 -22.93 -6.39 18.73
C GLY A 159 -23.10 -5.00 19.34
N VAL A 160 -23.16 -4.91 20.67
CA VAL A 160 -23.45 -3.70 21.46
C VAL A 160 -22.16 -2.93 21.79
N HIS A 161 -21.10 -3.62 22.18
CA HIS A 161 -19.82 -2.99 22.47
C HIS A 161 -18.87 -3.13 21.28
N GLN A 162 -18.38 -2.00 20.75
CA GLN A 162 -17.34 -1.98 19.73
C GLN A 162 -16.04 -1.44 20.34
N ALA A 163 -14.89 -1.74 19.74
CA ALA A 163 -13.64 -1.11 20.14
C ALA A 163 -13.60 0.32 19.58
N TYR A 164 -13.25 1.30 20.41
CA TYR A 164 -13.07 2.71 20.06
C TYR A 164 -11.66 3.18 20.48
N ILE A 165 -11.10 4.11 19.71
CA ILE A 165 -9.88 4.84 20.02
C ILE A 165 -10.29 6.20 20.60
N VAL A 166 -9.81 6.51 21.79
CA VAL A 166 -9.97 7.79 22.49
C VAL A 166 -8.64 8.55 22.38
N TYR A 167 -8.62 9.58 21.54
CA TYR A 167 -7.44 10.42 21.32
C TYR A 167 -7.49 11.67 22.19
N MET A 168 -6.41 11.94 22.94
CA MET A 168 -6.34 13.04 23.93
C MET A 168 -5.25 14.08 23.61
N GLY A 169 -4.66 14.03 22.41
CA GLY A 169 -3.70 15.04 21.96
C GLY A 169 -2.29 14.86 22.53
N SER A 170 -1.58 15.97 22.72
CA SER A 170 -0.19 15.98 23.20
C SER A 170 -0.05 15.66 24.68
N LYS A 171 0.98 14.90 25.06
CA LYS A 171 1.19 14.43 26.43
C LYS A 171 1.27 15.56 27.47
N PRO A 172 0.52 15.48 28.59
CA PRO A 172 0.63 16.42 29.71
C PRO A 172 2.04 16.47 30.32
N LYS A 173 2.52 17.68 30.65
CA LYS A 173 3.82 17.89 31.30
C LYS A 173 3.70 17.66 32.82
N GLY A 174 3.79 16.41 33.28
CA GLY A 174 3.77 16.08 34.72
C GLY A 174 3.93 14.59 35.05
N GLN A 175 4.11 14.27 36.35
CA GLN A 175 4.31 12.91 36.88
C GLN A 175 3.02 12.08 37.07
N LEU A 176 1.87 12.52 36.53
CA LEU A 176 0.63 11.75 36.63
C LEU A 176 0.69 10.46 35.79
N SER A 177 0.25 9.34 36.38
CA SER A 177 0.10 8.08 35.67
C SER A 177 -1.05 8.17 34.67
N THR A 178 -0.75 8.28 33.37
CA THR A 178 -1.77 8.43 32.32
C THR A 178 -2.78 7.29 32.33
N SER A 179 -2.36 6.06 32.64
CA SER A 179 -3.28 4.92 32.80
C SER A 179 -4.22 5.04 34.01
N ALA A 180 -3.85 5.75 35.07
CA ALA A 180 -4.79 6.04 36.17
C ALA A 180 -5.82 7.10 35.78
N LEU A 181 -5.43 8.07 34.95
CA LEU A 181 -6.33 9.08 34.37
C LEU A 181 -7.32 8.44 33.38
N HIS A 182 -6.85 7.61 32.46
CA HIS A 182 -7.73 6.89 31.51
C HIS A 182 -8.76 6.02 32.23
N MET A 183 -8.35 5.33 33.31
CA MET A 183 -9.26 4.54 34.15
C MET A 183 -10.25 5.40 34.94
N SER A 184 -9.88 6.60 35.41
CA SER A 184 -10.82 7.48 36.10
C SER A 184 -11.81 8.14 35.13
N MET A 185 -11.42 8.39 33.89
CA MET A 185 -12.31 8.87 32.83
C MET A 185 -13.31 7.79 32.41
N LEU A 186 -12.86 6.55 32.22
CA LEU A 186 -13.75 5.43 31.90
C LEU A 186 -14.84 5.19 32.94
N ARG A 187 -14.49 5.30 34.24
CA ARG A 187 -15.44 5.19 35.35
C ARG A 187 -16.48 6.31 35.43
N GLN A 188 -16.27 7.44 34.74
CA GLN A 188 -17.23 8.56 34.70
C GLN A 188 -18.23 8.45 33.53
N VAL A 189 -17.85 7.71 32.48
CA VAL A 189 -18.66 7.54 31.26
C VAL A 189 -19.61 6.34 31.35
N ALA A 190 -19.19 5.31 32.08
CA ALA A 190 -19.90 4.06 32.24
C ALA A 190 -20.99 4.16 33.32
N ASP A 191 -22.25 3.84 32.98
CA ASP A 191 -23.36 3.85 33.95
C ASP A 191 -23.31 2.64 34.92
N ARG A 192 -22.42 1.67 34.67
CA ARG A 192 -22.06 0.53 35.55
C ARG A 192 -20.58 0.20 35.40
N ASN A 193 -20.03 -0.62 36.31
CA ASN A 193 -18.61 -1.00 36.37
C ASN A 193 -18.00 -1.47 35.02
N ILE A 194 -17.50 -0.53 34.21
CA ILE A 194 -16.44 -0.79 33.24
C ILE A 194 -15.15 -1.01 34.05
N GLY A 195 -14.66 -2.25 34.04
CA GLY A 195 -13.40 -2.62 34.67
C GLY A 195 -12.20 -2.41 33.75
N PRO A 196 -10.99 -2.77 34.21
CA PRO A 196 -9.76 -2.64 33.43
C PRO A 196 -9.76 -3.42 32.11
N GLU A 197 -10.58 -4.46 32.00
CA GLU A 197 -10.71 -5.32 30.81
C GLU A 197 -11.23 -4.60 29.56
N SER A 198 -12.05 -3.55 29.73
CA SER A 198 -12.52 -2.78 28.57
C SER A 198 -11.38 -1.96 27.97
N LEU A 199 -10.36 -1.57 28.74
CA LEU A 199 -9.20 -0.79 28.31
C LEU A 199 -8.22 -1.66 27.49
N LEU A 200 -8.50 -1.80 26.20
CA LEU A 200 -7.76 -2.63 25.24
C LEU A 200 -6.31 -2.18 25.03
N TYR A 201 -6.01 -0.87 25.11
CA TYR A 201 -4.64 -0.34 24.94
C TYR A 201 -4.46 1.05 25.59
N ASN A 202 -3.22 1.43 25.92
CA ASN A 202 -2.86 2.78 26.39
C ASN A 202 -1.71 3.34 25.55
N TYR A 203 -1.92 4.47 24.87
CA TYR A 203 -0.83 5.19 24.20
C TYR A 203 0.02 5.90 25.25
N ARG A 204 1.35 5.70 25.22
CA ARG A 204 2.27 6.14 26.29
C ARG A 204 3.48 6.96 25.81
N LYS A 205 3.68 7.06 24.49
CA LYS A 205 4.90 7.60 23.87
C LYS A 205 4.67 8.92 23.12
N SER A 206 4.05 8.86 21.95
CA SER A 206 4.00 9.99 21.01
C SER A 206 2.83 10.96 21.25
N PHE A 207 1.74 10.47 21.86
CA PHE A 207 0.53 11.22 22.19
C PHE A 207 -0.17 10.56 23.40
N ASP A 208 -1.16 11.23 23.97
CA ASP A 208 -1.98 10.71 25.07
C ASP A 208 -3.32 10.16 24.57
N GLY A 209 -3.85 9.16 25.28
CA GLY A 209 -5.09 8.47 24.90
C GLY A 209 -5.04 6.95 25.05
N PHE A 210 -6.12 6.30 24.65
CA PHE A 210 -6.32 4.88 24.89
C PHE A 210 -7.29 4.22 23.88
N VAL A 211 -7.32 2.88 23.86
CA VAL A 211 -8.29 2.10 23.08
C VAL A 211 -9.15 1.32 24.06
N VAL A 212 -10.47 1.29 23.84
CA VAL A 212 -11.42 0.74 24.79
C VAL A 212 -12.67 0.16 24.11
N LYS A 213 -13.18 -0.98 24.60
CA LYS A 213 -14.48 -1.54 24.19
C LYS A 213 -15.61 -0.78 24.92
N MET A 214 -16.53 -0.18 24.19
CA MET A 214 -17.67 0.60 24.72
C MET A 214 -18.83 0.64 23.72
N THR A 215 -20.00 1.07 24.17
CA THR A 215 -21.16 1.37 23.31
C THR A 215 -20.99 2.69 22.57
N GLU A 216 -21.82 2.94 21.54
CA GLU A 216 -21.82 4.23 20.82
C GLU A 216 -22.23 5.41 21.73
N GLU A 217 -23.15 5.20 22.67
CA GLU A 217 -23.57 6.23 23.62
C GLU A 217 -22.49 6.56 24.65
N GLU A 218 -21.75 5.56 25.12
CA GLU A 218 -20.55 5.77 25.93
C GLU A 218 -19.44 6.47 25.14
N ALA A 219 -19.27 6.17 23.85
CA ALA A 219 -18.33 6.87 22.98
C ALA A 219 -18.70 8.36 22.80
N LYS A 220 -20.00 8.69 22.68
CA LYS A 220 -20.51 10.07 22.66
C LYS A 220 -20.24 10.80 23.98
N LYS A 221 -20.55 10.16 25.13
CA LYS A 221 -20.21 10.70 26.47
C LYS A 221 -18.70 10.93 26.62
N MET A 222 -17.87 9.98 26.20
CA MET A 222 -16.41 10.05 26.25
C MET A 222 -15.87 11.21 25.39
N ALA A 223 -16.42 11.42 24.19
CA ALA A 223 -16.04 12.53 23.32
C ALA A 223 -16.34 13.92 23.91
N GLY A 224 -17.26 14.02 24.88
CA GLY A 224 -17.56 15.24 25.63
C GLY A 224 -16.67 15.50 26.84
N MET A 225 -15.74 14.60 27.19
CA MET A 225 -14.87 14.77 28.36
C MET A 225 -13.73 15.77 28.12
N SER A 226 -13.47 16.62 29.12
CA SER A 226 -12.31 17.52 29.11
C SER A 226 -11.00 16.76 28.93
N GLY A 227 -10.24 17.11 27.88
CA GLY A 227 -8.99 16.46 27.51
C GLY A 227 -9.13 15.39 26.42
N VAL A 228 -10.35 15.01 26.02
CA VAL A 228 -10.56 14.18 24.82
C VAL A 228 -10.67 15.09 23.59
N VAL A 229 -9.90 14.77 22.56
CA VAL A 229 -9.86 15.48 21.28
C VAL A 229 -10.77 14.81 20.25
N SER A 230 -10.81 13.46 20.23
CA SER A 230 -11.74 12.70 19.39
C SER A 230 -11.93 11.26 19.88
N VAL A 231 -13.08 10.67 19.54
CA VAL A 231 -13.38 9.25 19.78
C VAL A 231 -13.89 8.64 18.47
N PHE A 232 -13.33 7.51 18.04
CA PHE A 232 -13.70 6.87 16.77
C PHE A 232 -13.54 5.34 16.79
N PRO A 233 -14.31 4.56 15.99
CA PRO A 233 -14.23 3.10 16.01
C PRO A 233 -12.87 2.55 15.56
N ASN A 234 -12.38 1.52 16.27
CA ASN A 234 -11.20 0.73 15.94
C ASN A 234 -11.58 -0.41 14.95
N ARG A 235 -10.92 -0.49 13.79
CA ARG A 235 -11.28 -1.38 12.67
C ARG A 235 -10.03 -1.90 11.94
N LYS A 236 -10.12 -3.10 11.35
CA LYS A 236 -9.01 -3.78 10.62
C LYS A 236 -9.26 -3.79 9.09
N LEU A 237 -8.32 -3.29 8.28
CA LEU A 237 -8.49 -2.98 6.83
C LEU A 237 -7.25 -3.39 5.96
N LYS A 238 -7.14 -2.98 4.66
CA LYS A 238 -6.12 -3.46 3.64
C LYS A 238 -5.22 -2.35 3.00
N LEU A 239 -4.99 -2.31 1.67
CA LEU A 239 -4.06 -1.39 0.94
C LEU A 239 -4.52 -1.11 -0.54
N HIS A 240 -4.56 0.15 -1.02
CA HIS A 240 -4.95 0.63 -2.37
C HIS A 240 -4.46 2.12 -2.65
N THR A 241 -4.88 2.79 -3.75
CA THR A 241 -4.41 4.09 -4.34
C THR A 241 -5.14 5.45 -4.03
N THR A 242 -5.57 5.81 -2.80
CA THR A 242 -6.69 6.80 -2.61
C THR A 242 -6.42 8.27 -2.93
N ARG A 243 -5.17 8.74 -2.79
CA ARG A 243 -4.88 10.16 -2.46
C ARG A 243 -4.21 10.97 -3.59
N SER A 244 -3.64 10.31 -4.59
CA SER A 244 -2.86 10.94 -5.66
C SER A 244 -3.68 11.98 -6.46
N TRP A 245 -4.90 11.63 -6.84
CA TRP A 245 -5.80 12.50 -7.61
C TRP A 245 -6.18 13.78 -6.86
N ASP A 246 -6.60 13.68 -5.60
CA ASP A 246 -6.89 14.84 -4.75
C ASP A 246 -5.64 15.71 -4.51
N PHE A 247 -4.46 15.08 -4.34
CA PHE A 247 -3.20 15.81 -4.15
C PHE A 247 -2.83 16.65 -5.38
N MET A 248 -3.13 16.16 -6.59
CA MET A 248 -3.02 16.90 -7.84
C MET A 248 -4.15 17.94 -8.06
N GLY A 249 -5.10 18.07 -7.13
CA GLY A 249 -6.29 18.92 -7.27
C GLY A 249 -7.37 18.33 -8.20
N PHE A 250 -7.19 17.11 -8.68
CA PHE A 250 -8.08 16.44 -9.65
C PHE A 250 -9.12 15.58 -8.95
N SER A 251 -10.00 16.22 -8.17
CA SER A 251 -11.06 15.52 -7.42
C SER A 251 -12.11 14.87 -8.34
N GLN A 252 -12.97 14.01 -7.81
CA GLN A 252 -14.09 13.40 -8.55
C GLN A 252 -15.09 14.39 -9.18
N LYS A 253 -15.09 15.65 -8.74
CA LYS A 253 -16.03 16.69 -9.21
C LYS A 253 -15.54 17.50 -10.41
N VAL A 254 -14.37 17.16 -10.98
CA VAL A 254 -13.85 17.82 -12.18
C VAL A 254 -14.74 17.52 -13.39
N GLU A 255 -14.95 18.52 -14.23
CA GLU A 255 -15.65 18.38 -15.49
C GLU A 255 -14.89 17.41 -16.41
N ARG A 256 -15.60 16.45 -17.01
CA ARG A 256 -15.02 15.42 -17.88
C ARG A 256 -15.40 15.69 -19.34
N ALA A 257 -14.44 15.51 -20.24
CA ALA A 257 -14.71 15.62 -21.67
C ALA A 257 -15.63 14.49 -22.12
N THR A 258 -16.66 14.80 -22.91
CA THR A 258 -17.58 13.79 -23.47
C THR A 258 -16.88 12.80 -24.40
N THR A 259 -15.67 13.12 -24.87
CA THR A 259 -14.81 12.26 -25.68
C THR A 259 -13.95 11.29 -24.85
N GLU A 260 -13.95 11.36 -23.51
CA GLU A 260 -13.13 10.50 -22.65
C GLU A 260 -13.41 9.00 -22.89
N SER A 261 -14.67 8.62 -23.13
CA SER A 261 -15.05 7.24 -23.48
C SER A 261 -14.62 6.77 -24.88
N ASP A 262 -14.15 7.69 -25.73
CA ASP A 262 -13.60 7.39 -27.06
C ASP A 262 -12.04 7.37 -27.04
N VAL A 263 -11.40 7.67 -25.90
CA VAL A 263 -9.95 7.55 -25.72
C VAL A 263 -9.58 6.11 -25.38
N ILE A 264 -8.54 5.58 -26.02
CA ILE A 264 -8.03 4.22 -25.80
C ILE A 264 -6.60 4.33 -25.29
N ILE A 265 -6.35 3.84 -24.07
CA ILE A 265 -5.02 3.86 -23.44
C ILE A 265 -4.37 2.49 -23.64
N GLY A 266 -3.25 2.45 -24.36
CA GLY A 266 -2.42 1.25 -24.50
C GLY A 266 -1.44 1.15 -23.33
N VAL A 267 -1.48 0.03 -22.61
CA VAL A 267 -0.57 -0.27 -21.50
C VAL A 267 0.33 -1.45 -21.90
N PHE A 268 1.64 -1.20 -21.99
CA PHE A 268 2.65 -2.20 -22.33
C PHE A 268 3.37 -2.62 -21.05
N ASP A 269 2.94 -3.73 -20.45
CA ASP A 269 3.33 -4.13 -19.09
C ASP A 269 3.17 -5.66 -18.91
N THR A 270 3.21 -6.18 -17.68
CA THR A 270 3.15 -7.61 -17.33
C THR A 270 1.79 -8.28 -17.57
N GLY A 271 0.90 -7.67 -18.35
CA GLY A 271 -0.48 -8.10 -18.57
C GLY A 271 -1.49 -7.29 -17.75
N ILE A 272 -2.70 -7.82 -17.60
CA ILE A 272 -3.75 -7.24 -16.74
C ILE A 272 -4.55 -8.33 -16.00
N TRP A 273 -5.06 -8.04 -14.81
CA TRP A 273 -5.99 -8.91 -14.09
C TRP A 273 -7.46 -8.47 -14.33
N PRO A 274 -8.20 -9.10 -15.27
CA PRO A 274 -9.47 -8.56 -15.75
C PRO A 274 -10.61 -8.62 -14.72
N GLU A 275 -10.53 -9.50 -13.72
CA GLU A 275 -11.54 -9.62 -12.64
C GLU A 275 -11.40 -8.54 -11.55
N SER A 276 -10.51 -7.55 -11.73
CA SER A 276 -10.41 -6.42 -10.80
C SER A 276 -11.59 -5.45 -10.97
N GLU A 277 -12.21 -5.00 -9.88
CA GLU A 277 -13.29 -3.99 -9.92
C GLU A 277 -12.87 -2.67 -10.62
N SER A 278 -11.57 -2.36 -10.62
CA SER A 278 -10.99 -1.26 -11.39
C SER A 278 -11.27 -1.35 -12.89
N PHE A 279 -11.58 -2.55 -13.40
CA PHE A 279 -11.83 -2.85 -14.81
C PHE A 279 -13.22 -3.44 -15.09
N ASN A 280 -14.14 -3.34 -14.12
CA ASN A 280 -15.56 -3.60 -14.32
C ASN A 280 -16.12 -2.67 -15.43
N ASP A 281 -16.94 -3.20 -16.34
CA ASP A 281 -17.49 -2.43 -17.47
C ASP A 281 -18.96 -2.02 -17.29
N THR A 282 -19.49 -2.14 -16.07
CA THR A 282 -20.82 -1.64 -15.72
C THR A 282 -20.97 -0.16 -16.09
N GLY A 283 -21.90 0.14 -17.00
CA GLY A 283 -22.18 1.49 -17.50
C GLY A 283 -21.38 1.89 -18.75
N PHE A 284 -20.47 1.06 -19.26
CA PHE A 284 -19.78 1.30 -20.52
C PHE A 284 -20.66 0.90 -21.72
N GLY A 285 -20.60 1.71 -22.78
CA GLY A 285 -21.11 1.33 -24.10
C GLY A 285 -20.12 0.41 -24.85
N PRO A 286 -20.45 -0.05 -26.06
CA PRO A 286 -19.55 -0.88 -26.85
C PRO A 286 -18.23 -0.15 -27.18
N PRO A 287 -17.14 -0.88 -27.49
CA PRO A 287 -15.85 -0.28 -27.81
C PRO A 287 -15.93 0.72 -28.98
N PRO A 288 -15.09 1.78 -28.99
CA PRO A 288 -15.04 2.76 -30.07
C PRO A 288 -15.02 2.16 -31.47
N THR A 289 -15.79 2.72 -32.41
CA THR A 289 -15.89 2.20 -33.79
C THR A 289 -14.58 2.25 -34.58
N LYS A 290 -13.62 3.06 -34.13
CA LYS A 290 -12.23 3.12 -34.63
C LYS A 290 -11.33 2.00 -34.11
N TRP A 291 -11.74 1.25 -33.09
CA TRP A 291 -10.96 0.15 -32.52
C TRP A 291 -10.81 -1.01 -33.52
N ARG A 292 -9.58 -1.54 -33.62
CA ARG A 292 -9.21 -2.63 -34.54
C ARG A 292 -8.33 -3.70 -33.88
N GLY A 293 -8.05 -3.56 -32.58
CA GLY A 293 -7.33 -4.59 -31.84
C GLY A 293 -8.20 -5.81 -31.55
N THR A 294 -7.58 -6.83 -30.97
CA THR A 294 -8.23 -8.11 -30.66
C THR A 294 -8.02 -8.49 -29.20
N CYS A 295 -8.85 -9.41 -28.71
CA CYS A 295 -8.65 -10.07 -27.43
C CYS A 295 -8.04 -11.46 -27.65
N GLN A 296 -6.87 -11.73 -27.09
CA GLN A 296 -6.33 -13.08 -27.03
C GLN A 296 -6.98 -13.85 -25.86
N VAL A 297 -7.94 -14.69 -26.20
CA VAL A 297 -8.64 -15.59 -25.26
C VAL A 297 -7.80 -16.85 -24.98
N SER A 298 -6.91 -16.77 -23.99
CA SER A 298 -6.17 -17.92 -23.43
C SER A 298 -6.11 -17.85 -21.90
N ALA A 299 -5.93 -19.00 -21.24
CA ALA A 299 -5.84 -19.12 -19.77
C ALA A 299 -6.97 -18.39 -19.01
N ASN A 300 -8.22 -18.65 -19.40
CA ASN A 300 -9.44 -18.05 -18.82
C ASN A 300 -9.41 -16.50 -18.83
N PHE A 301 -8.78 -15.89 -19.83
CA PHE A 301 -8.82 -14.44 -20.04
C PHE A 301 -9.98 -14.06 -20.96
N THR A 302 -10.74 -13.01 -20.61
CA THR A 302 -11.76 -12.41 -21.48
C THR A 302 -11.70 -10.89 -21.43
N CYS A 303 -12.05 -10.26 -22.55
CA CYS A 303 -12.19 -8.81 -22.68
C CYS A 303 -13.65 -8.41 -22.45
N ASN A 304 -13.87 -7.17 -22.02
CA ASN A 304 -15.18 -6.57 -21.79
C ASN A 304 -15.22 -5.15 -22.40
N ASN A 305 -16.24 -4.33 -22.08
CA ASN A 305 -16.32 -2.97 -22.64
C ASN A 305 -15.35 -1.96 -22.00
N LYS A 306 -14.57 -2.38 -20.99
CA LYS A 306 -13.54 -1.58 -20.32
C LYS A 306 -12.13 -1.99 -20.76
N ILE A 307 -11.81 -3.28 -20.68
CA ILE A 307 -10.64 -3.92 -21.29
C ILE A 307 -11.04 -4.39 -22.69
N ILE A 308 -11.02 -3.47 -23.65
CA ILE A 308 -11.50 -3.73 -25.03
C ILE A 308 -10.51 -4.53 -25.89
N GLY A 309 -9.31 -4.80 -25.37
CA GLY A 309 -8.20 -5.39 -26.09
C GLY A 309 -7.15 -5.95 -25.15
N ALA A 310 -6.60 -7.11 -25.49
CA ALA A 310 -5.58 -7.76 -24.69
C ALA A 310 -4.70 -8.64 -25.57
N LYS A 311 -3.38 -8.43 -25.49
CA LYS A 311 -2.38 -9.24 -26.19
C LYS A 311 -1.16 -9.45 -25.31
N TYR A 312 -0.48 -10.57 -25.50
CA TYR A 312 0.84 -10.85 -24.94
C TYR A 312 1.83 -11.14 -26.06
N TYR A 313 3.12 -10.88 -25.81
CA TYR A 313 4.19 -11.06 -26.79
C TYR A 313 5.41 -11.70 -26.10
N ARG A 314 5.75 -12.92 -26.51
CA ARG A 314 6.95 -13.67 -26.10
C ARG A 314 7.56 -14.28 -27.37
N SER A 315 8.33 -13.47 -28.10
CA SER A 315 8.86 -13.84 -29.43
C SER A 315 9.99 -14.87 -29.39
N ASP A 316 10.62 -15.04 -28.23
CA ASP A 316 11.63 -16.05 -27.95
C ASP A 316 11.03 -17.42 -27.55
N GLY A 317 9.73 -17.47 -27.25
CA GLY A 317 9.03 -18.69 -26.85
C GLY A 317 9.34 -19.19 -25.43
N ASN A 318 10.17 -18.48 -24.66
CA ASN A 318 10.52 -18.86 -23.30
C ASN A 318 9.53 -18.27 -22.30
N PHE A 319 9.01 -19.12 -21.41
CA PHE A 319 8.14 -18.75 -20.32
C PHE A 319 8.78 -19.22 -19.01
N GLY A 320 8.82 -18.35 -18.01
CA GLY A 320 9.22 -18.75 -16.65
C GLY A 320 8.20 -19.69 -16.00
N PRO A 321 8.55 -20.35 -14.88
CA PRO A 321 7.62 -21.25 -14.17
C PRO A 321 6.30 -20.58 -13.76
N ASP A 322 6.35 -19.28 -13.47
CA ASP A 322 5.22 -18.45 -13.03
C ASP A 322 4.61 -17.59 -14.16
N ASP A 323 5.10 -17.73 -15.40
CA ASP A 323 4.56 -17.02 -16.56
C ASP A 323 3.31 -17.74 -17.11
N ILE A 324 2.25 -16.98 -17.33
CA ILE A 324 1.05 -17.48 -18.01
C ILE A 324 1.14 -17.11 -19.49
N PRO A 325 0.98 -18.05 -20.45
CA PRO A 325 0.94 -17.75 -21.89
C PRO A 325 -0.41 -17.11 -22.28
N SER A 326 -0.64 -15.90 -21.78
CA SER A 326 -1.89 -15.15 -21.82
C SER A 326 -1.63 -13.66 -21.56
N PRO A 327 -2.53 -12.75 -21.93
CA PRO A 327 -2.50 -11.36 -21.45
C PRO A 327 -2.77 -11.21 -19.94
N ARG A 328 -3.05 -12.30 -19.22
CA ARG A 328 -3.27 -12.32 -17.76
C ARG A 328 -1.99 -11.95 -17.00
N ASP A 329 -2.10 -10.95 -16.12
CA ASP A 329 -1.01 -10.55 -15.22
C ASP A 329 -0.77 -11.61 -14.11
N SER A 330 0.44 -12.14 -14.03
CA SER A 330 0.88 -12.99 -12.91
C SER A 330 1.75 -12.26 -11.87
N LYS A 331 2.17 -11.01 -12.15
CA LYS A 331 3.07 -10.23 -11.27
C LYS A 331 2.36 -9.11 -10.50
N GLY A 332 1.32 -8.53 -11.08
CA GLY A 332 0.53 -7.43 -10.53
C GLY A 332 0.97 -6.03 -10.97
N HIS A 333 2.10 -5.88 -11.67
CA HIS A 333 2.61 -4.57 -12.07
C HIS A 333 1.71 -3.93 -13.14
N GLY A 334 1.40 -4.65 -14.22
CA GLY A 334 0.49 -4.18 -15.27
C GLY A 334 -0.92 -3.90 -14.78
N THR A 335 -1.43 -4.70 -13.84
CA THR A 335 -2.70 -4.43 -13.14
C THR A 335 -2.65 -3.12 -12.34
N HIS A 336 -1.53 -2.84 -11.66
CA HIS A 336 -1.34 -1.62 -10.88
C HIS A 336 -1.17 -0.38 -11.77
N THR A 337 -0.37 -0.45 -12.84
CA THR A 337 -0.18 0.66 -13.78
C THR A 337 -1.45 0.96 -14.57
N ALA A 338 -2.14 -0.07 -15.09
CA ALA A 338 -3.40 0.12 -15.81
C ALA A 338 -4.53 0.68 -14.92
N SER A 339 -4.64 0.23 -13.66
CA SER A 339 -5.63 0.80 -12.73
C SER A 339 -5.27 2.21 -12.27
N THR A 340 -3.97 2.55 -12.19
CA THR A 340 -3.52 3.92 -11.95
C THR A 340 -3.82 4.84 -13.14
N ALA A 341 -3.64 4.38 -14.38
CA ALA A 341 -3.85 5.19 -15.58
C ALA A 341 -5.33 5.33 -15.97
N ALA A 342 -6.12 4.26 -15.85
CA ALA A 342 -7.46 4.16 -16.45
C ALA A 342 -8.48 3.40 -15.58
N GLY A 343 -8.17 3.09 -14.32
CA GLY A 343 -9.08 2.37 -13.42
C GLY A 343 -10.37 3.14 -13.15
N ASN A 344 -11.47 2.42 -12.96
CA ASN A 344 -12.71 2.98 -12.44
C ASN A 344 -12.52 3.52 -11.02
N LEU A 345 -13.46 4.37 -10.58
CA LEU A 345 -13.51 4.81 -9.19
C LEU A 345 -13.78 3.62 -8.26
N GLY A 346 -12.76 3.21 -7.50
CA GLY A 346 -12.83 2.15 -6.50
C GLY A 346 -12.62 2.65 -5.07
N ILE A 347 -12.98 1.82 -4.09
CA ILE A 347 -12.66 2.05 -2.68
C ILE A 347 -11.15 1.90 -2.49
N SER A 348 -10.55 2.73 -1.63
CA SER A 348 -9.09 2.81 -1.59
C SER A 348 -8.48 3.15 -0.20
N ILE A 349 -7.19 2.83 0.03
CA ILE A 349 -6.65 2.51 1.36
C ILE A 349 -5.16 2.87 1.54
N ASN A 350 -4.87 3.72 2.53
CA ASN A 350 -3.58 3.75 3.23
C ASN A 350 -3.85 3.72 4.74
N THR A 351 -3.22 2.80 5.47
CA THR A 351 -3.56 2.45 6.87
C THR A 351 -2.32 2.03 7.67
N VAL A 352 -1.62 3.01 8.25
CA VAL A 352 -0.63 2.74 9.29
C VAL A 352 -1.36 2.54 10.62
N ASP A 353 -1.52 1.29 11.04
CA ASP A 353 -1.77 0.95 12.45
C ASP A 353 -0.58 0.13 12.97
N LEU A 354 0.32 0.81 13.68
CA LEU A 354 1.42 0.18 14.38
C LEU A 354 0.86 -0.41 15.67
N THR A 355 0.66 -1.74 15.70
CA THR A 355 0.55 -2.49 16.96
C THR A 355 1.75 -2.09 17.80
N SER A 356 1.50 -1.35 18.88
CA SER A 356 2.51 -0.48 19.52
C SER A 356 3.43 -1.27 20.46
N THR A 357 4.14 -2.23 19.86
CA THR A 357 5.17 -3.08 20.43
C THR A 357 6.51 -2.40 20.22
N MET A 358 7.19 -2.09 21.32
CA MET A 358 8.53 -1.51 21.26
C MET A 358 9.58 -2.61 21.27
N TYR A 359 10.35 -2.70 20.19
CA TYR A 359 11.49 -3.58 20.08
C TYR A 359 12.77 -2.86 20.53
N PRO A 360 13.74 -3.54 21.17
CA PRO A 360 15.05 -2.96 21.43
C PRO A 360 15.76 -2.64 20.10
N LEU A 361 16.60 -1.60 20.06
CA LEU A 361 17.46 -1.33 18.90
C LEU A 361 18.83 -2.01 19.07
N ILE A 362 19.46 -2.39 17.96
CA ILE A 362 20.84 -2.86 17.87
C ILE A 362 21.47 -2.36 16.57
N TYR A 363 22.75 -2.03 16.56
CA TYR A 363 23.48 -1.67 15.34
C TYR A 363 24.10 -2.93 14.72
N GLY A 364 24.02 -3.08 13.39
CA GLY A 364 24.50 -4.29 12.69
C GLY A 364 25.99 -4.58 12.92
N GLY A 365 26.82 -3.53 13.02
CA GLY A 365 28.25 -3.67 13.36
C GLY A 365 28.51 -4.17 14.79
N ASP A 366 27.53 -4.10 15.69
CA ASP A 366 27.62 -4.65 17.06
C ASP A 366 27.06 -6.08 17.15
N ALA A 367 26.62 -6.68 16.03
CA ALA A 367 26.04 -8.03 15.97
C ALA A 367 26.63 -8.96 14.88
N PRO A 368 27.96 -9.05 14.69
CA PRO A 368 28.55 -9.88 13.64
C PRO A 368 28.39 -11.39 13.88
N ASN A 369 28.04 -12.14 12.84
CA ASN A 369 28.09 -13.61 12.82
C ASN A 369 29.55 -14.10 12.74
N VAL A 370 30.26 -14.01 13.86
CA VAL A 370 31.68 -14.42 13.96
C VAL A 370 31.89 -15.91 13.65
N THR A 371 30.89 -16.76 13.92
CA THR A 371 30.92 -18.19 13.57
C THR A 371 30.78 -18.45 12.07
N GLY A 372 30.16 -17.52 11.33
CA GLY A 372 30.10 -17.50 9.87
C GLY A 372 31.29 -16.79 9.22
N GLY A 373 32.26 -16.31 9.99
CA GLY A 373 33.43 -15.58 9.48
C GLY A 373 33.22 -14.07 9.25
N PHE A 374 32.09 -13.51 9.72
CA PHE A 374 31.79 -12.08 9.58
C PHE A 374 32.40 -11.26 10.74
N SER A 375 32.71 -10.00 10.44
CA SER A 375 33.23 -9.02 11.40
C SER A 375 32.32 -7.79 11.44
N ASN A 376 32.55 -6.90 12.41
CA ASN A 376 31.83 -5.63 12.52
C ASN A 376 31.92 -4.74 11.26
N THR A 377 32.95 -4.91 10.42
CA THR A 377 33.10 -4.16 9.16
C THR A 377 32.20 -4.67 8.04
N SER A 378 31.74 -5.94 8.10
CA SER A 378 30.78 -6.49 7.13
C SER A 378 29.36 -6.52 7.70
N SER A 379 29.15 -6.93 8.95
CA SER A 379 27.80 -7.03 9.56
C SER A 379 27.07 -5.70 9.69
N ARG A 380 27.78 -4.55 9.59
CA ARG A 380 27.17 -3.21 9.54
C ARG A 380 26.26 -2.98 8.32
N PHE A 381 26.44 -3.74 7.23
CA PHE A 381 25.60 -3.67 6.04
C PHE A 381 24.37 -4.58 6.12
N CYS A 382 24.31 -5.46 7.11
CA CYS A 382 23.20 -6.39 7.34
C CYS A 382 22.95 -7.41 6.22
N ASP A 383 23.94 -7.68 5.36
CA ASP A 383 23.88 -8.70 4.31
C ASP A 383 23.43 -10.08 4.85
N GLU A 384 22.95 -10.95 3.96
CA GLU A 384 22.51 -12.30 4.32
C GLU A 384 23.57 -13.09 5.12
N ASP A 385 23.11 -13.77 6.17
CA ASP A 385 23.91 -14.47 7.19
C ASP A 385 25.02 -13.65 7.90
N SER A 386 25.18 -12.35 7.64
CA SER A 386 26.21 -11.52 8.29
C SER A 386 25.95 -11.20 9.77
N LEU A 387 24.69 -11.33 10.22
CA LEU A 387 24.21 -10.99 11.56
C LEU A 387 24.09 -12.21 12.48
N ASP A 388 24.55 -12.11 13.72
CA ASP A 388 24.32 -13.14 14.74
C ASP A 388 22.83 -13.17 15.11
N LYS A 389 22.18 -14.27 14.72
CA LYS A 389 20.75 -14.53 14.90
C LYS A 389 20.32 -14.48 16.38
N ASN A 390 21.21 -14.76 17.33
CA ASN A 390 20.92 -14.65 18.76
C ASN A 390 20.94 -13.20 19.27
N LEU A 391 21.79 -12.35 18.67
CA LEU A 391 21.93 -10.95 19.08
C LEU A 391 20.85 -10.06 18.48
N VAL A 392 20.35 -10.34 17.28
CA VAL A 392 19.35 -9.50 16.59
C VAL A 392 17.89 -9.96 16.73
N LYS A 393 17.64 -11.21 17.13
CA LYS A 393 16.28 -11.76 17.20
C LYS A 393 15.35 -10.91 18.09
N GLY A 394 14.24 -10.47 17.51
CA GLY A 394 13.25 -9.64 18.20
C GLY A 394 13.67 -8.18 18.43
N LYS A 395 14.73 -7.69 17.77
CA LYS A 395 15.20 -6.30 17.83
C LYS A 395 14.99 -5.58 16.50
N ILE A 396 15.02 -4.24 16.52
CA ILE A 396 15.16 -3.42 15.31
C ILE A 396 16.65 -3.24 15.04
N VAL A 397 17.12 -3.63 13.86
CA VAL A 397 18.54 -3.50 13.47
C VAL A 397 18.75 -2.17 12.74
N LEU A 398 19.81 -1.42 13.08
CA LEU A 398 20.30 -0.28 12.29
C LEU A 398 21.40 -0.77 11.34
N CYS A 399 21.21 -0.54 10.05
CA CYS A 399 22.10 -0.96 8.95
C CYS A 399 22.61 0.28 8.20
N ASP A 400 23.90 0.30 7.85
CA ASP A 400 24.59 1.50 7.35
C ASP A 400 24.44 1.77 5.84
N LEU A 401 23.91 0.82 5.08
CA LEU A 401 23.67 0.96 3.65
C LEU A 401 22.51 0.08 3.18
N LEU A 402 22.19 0.23 1.89
CA LEU A 402 21.11 -0.39 1.13
C LEU A 402 21.05 -1.93 1.27
N ASP A 403 20.14 -2.39 2.14
CA ASP A 403 19.74 -3.79 2.31
C ASP A 403 18.29 -3.98 1.79
N THR A 404 17.96 -5.17 1.28
CA THR A 404 16.59 -5.59 0.94
C THR A 404 15.74 -5.86 2.18
N GLY A 405 16.36 -5.86 3.37
CA GLY A 405 15.77 -6.24 4.65
C GLY A 405 15.73 -7.76 4.85
N GLU A 406 16.28 -8.54 3.90
CA GLU A 406 16.26 -9.99 3.93
C GLU A 406 17.27 -10.57 4.93
N GLY A 407 18.47 -9.98 5.06
CA GLY A 407 19.44 -10.39 6.07
C GLY A 407 18.92 -10.28 7.52
N PRO A 408 18.41 -9.10 7.95
CA PRO A 408 17.71 -8.96 9.23
C PRO A 408 16.50 -9.87 9.37
N PHE A 409 15.73 -10.10 8.31
CA PHE A 409 14.58 -11.01 8.31
C PHE A 409 15.00 -12.47 8.56
N HIS A 410 16.01 -12.97 7.86
CA HIS A 410 16.58 -14.32 8.02
C HIS A 410 17.30 -14.49 9.37
N ALA A 411 17.81 -13.40 9.95
CA ALA A 411 18.37 -13.38 11.31
C ALA A 411 17.30 -13.22 12.41
N GLY A 412 16.02 -13.02 12.07
CA GLY A 412 14.89 -12.97 13.00
C GLY A 412 14.65 -11.62 13.68
N ALA A 413 15.13 -10.52 13.09
CA ALA A 413 14.84 -9.17 13.54
C ALA A 413 13.33 -8.87 13.53
N ALA A 414 12.91 -7.92 14.36
CA ALA A 414 11.53 -7.43 14.44
C ALA A 414 11.26 -6.21 13.53
N GLY A 415 12.31 -5.60 12.99
CA GLY A 415 12.27 -4.46 12.10
C GLY A 415 13.68 -4.06 11.67
N VAL A 416 13.80 -3.13 10.73
CA VAL A 416 15.10 -2.58 10.30
C VAL A 416 15.00 -1.08 10.07
N VAL A 417 16.02 -0.34 10.49
CA VAL A 417 16.26 1.05 10.11
C VAL A 417 17.46 1.03 9.17
N ILE A 418 17.25 1.49 7.94
CA ILE A 418 18.29 1.52 6.92
C ILE A 418 18.75 2.96 6.78
N GLN A 419 20.03 3.19 7.04
CA GLN A 419 20.68 4.46 6.77
C GLN A 419 20.95 4.55 5.26
N ASP A 420 20.42 5.60 4.64
CA ASP A 420 20.63 5.90 3.23
C ASP A 420 21.50 7.16 3.10
N THR A 421 22.38 7.17 2.11
CA THR A 421 23.22 8.33 1.78
C THR A 421 22.41 9.49 1.20
N THR A 422 21.19 9.22 0.75
CA THR A 422 20.23 10.15 0.14
C THR A 422 18.92 10.19 0.92
N SER A 423 18.17 11.30 0.81
CA SER A 423 16.81 11.36 1.38
C SER A 423 15.82 10.72 0.40
N ARG A 424 15.24 9.57 0.75
CA ARG A 424 14.22 8.95 -0.10
C ARG A 424 12.88 9.68 -0.03
N ASP A 425 12.36 10.01 -1.19
CA ASP A 425 11.02 10.56 -1.43
C ASP A 425 10.00 9.46 -1.82
N TYR A 426 10.46 8.24 -2.11
CA TYR A 426 9.64 7.05 -2.30
C TYR A 426 9.95 5.95 -1.26
N ALA A 427 9.00 5.06 -1.02
CA ALA A 427 9.14 3.93 -0.09
C ALA A 427 8.88 2.60 -0.81
N ASN A 428 9.73 1.61 -0.53
CA ASN A 428 9.54 0.23 -0.96
C ASN A 428 8.78 -0.57 0.13
N SER A 429 8.20 -1.70 -0.25
CA SER A 429 7.68 -2.70 0.70
C SER A 429 8.80 -3.64 1.14
N PHE A 430 8.83 -4.00 2.42
CA PHE A 430 9.87 -4.84 3.02
C PHE A 430 9.29 -6.08 3.72
N PRO A 431 10.07 -7.17 3.88
CA PRO A 431 9.66 -8.35 4.65
C PRO A 431 9.51 -8.07 6.16
N LEU A 432 10.00 -6.92 6.63
CA LEU A 432 9.92 -6.45 8.00
C LEU A 432 9.35 -5.01 8.06
N PRO A 433 8.87 -4.56 9.24
CA PRO A 433 8.67 -3.13 9.51
C PRO A 433 9.98 -2.36 9.31
N THR A 434 10.04 -1.55 8.26
CA THR A 434 11.24 -0.87 7.80
C THR A 434 11.05 0.63 7.74
N SER A 435 12.07 1.40 8.13
CA SER A 435 12.16 2.84 7.84
C SER A 435 13.51 3.16 7.22
N TYR A 436 13.49 3.96 6.16
CA TYR A 436 14.68 4.68 5.73
C TYR A 436 14.90 5.90 6.61
N VAL A 437 16.17 6.24 6.82
CA VAL A 437 16.63 7.47 7.44
C VAL A 437 17.81 8.00 6.63
N ASN A 438 17.89 9.32 6.45
CA ASN A 438 19.07 9.92 5.83
C ASN A 438 20.30 9.76 6.74
N ASN A 439 21.50 9.95 6.19
CA ASN A 439 22.78 9.87 6.93
C ASN A 439 22.81 10.65 8.27
N ALA A 440 22.15 11.83 8.36
CA ALA A 440 22.14 12.61 9.60
C ALA A 440 21.23 11.97 10.65
N ASP A 441 20.03 11.52 10.27
CA ASP A 441 19.10 10.82 11.16
C ASP A 441 19.57 9.41 11.53
N GLY A 442 20.23 8.70 10.62
CA GLY A 442 20.93 7.44 10.93
C GLY A 442 22.07 7.64 11.93
N SER A 443 22.88 8.68 11.73
CA SER A 443 23.90 9.10 12.71
C SER A 443 23.29 9.53 14.05
N ASN A 444 22.12 10.19 14.05
CA ASN A 444 21.38 10.51 15.26
C ASN A 444 20.81 9.26 15.94
N ILE A 445 20.40 8.23 15.19
CA ILE A 445 19.93 6.95 15.75
C ILE A 445 21.09 6.12 16.29
N LEU A 446 22.23 6.07 15.61
CA LEU A 446 23.47 5.47 16.12
C LEU A 446 23.98 6.20 17.37
N THR A 447 23.85 7.53 17.41
CA THR A 447 24.11 8.37 18.58
C THR A 447 23.05 8.16 19.67
N TYR A 448 21.79 7.86 19.33
CA TYR A 448 20.70 7.56 20.26
C TYR A 448 20.86 6.18 20.93
N ILE A 449 21.32 5.19 20.17
CA ILE A 449 21.78 3.89 20.67
C ILE A 449 22.92 4.07 21.70
N LYS A 450 23.62 5.22 21.67
CA LYS A 450 24.79 5.54 22.52
C LYS A 450 24.56 6.67 23.56
N SER A 451 23.51 7.50 23.46
CA SER A 451 23.26 8.71 24.29
C SER A 451 21.86 9.33 24.04
N ASN A 452 21.36 10.27 24.85
CA ASN A 452 19.90 10.56 24.92
C ASN A 452 19.47 12.00 24.50
N ARG A 453 18.66 12.13 23.42
CA ARG A 453 17.79 13.25 22.93
C ARG A 453 18.34 14.40 22.04
N TYR A 454 17.66 14.69 20.90
CA TYR A 454 17.32 16.06 20.41
C TYR A 454 16.10 16.11 19.44
N VAL A 455 15.83 17.27 18.80
CA VAL A 455 14.59 17.75 18.12
C VAL A 455 14.87 18.24 16.66
N PRO A 456 13.95 18.14 15.67
CA PRO A 456 14.20 18.46 14.24
C PRO A 456 13.59 19.78 13.69
N THR A 457 13.99 20.17 12.46
CA THR A 457 13.41 21.31 11.67
C THR A 457 13.36 21.05 10.13
N SER A 458 12.70 21.96 9.38
CA SER A 458 12.19 21.77 8.00
C SER A 458 13.16 22.15 6.85
N MET A 459 12.77 21.89 5.58
CA MET A 459 13.63 21.87 4.39
C MET A 459 13.10 22.64 3.15
N SER A 460 14.01 23.21 2.34
CA SER A 460 13.82 24.12 1.17
C SER A 460 14.41 23.56 -0.16
N THR A 461 14.69 24.39 -1.17
CA THR A 461 15.34 24.03 -2.47
C THR A 461 16.70 23.34 -2.36
N THR A 462 17.31 23.35 -1.17
CA THR A 462 18.42 22.48 -0.76
C THR A 462 18.11 20.97 -0.83
N LYS A 463 16.85 20.57 -1.06
CA LYS A 463 16.39 19.19 -1.15
C LYS A 463 16.82 18.42 -2.40
N ASN A 464 16.70 19.05 -3.57
CA ASN A 464 16.78 18.38 -4.89
C ASN A 464 17.82 19.12 -5.76
N PRO A 465 19.14 18.95 -5.50
CA PRO A 465 20.19 19.67 -6.22
C PRO A 465 20.29 19.30 -7.72
N GLU A 466 19.63 18.22 -8.15
CA GLU A 466 19.55 17.77 -9.55
C GLU A 466 18.65 18.66 -10.41
N ALA A 467 17.82 19.50 -9.78
CA ALA A 467 16.93 20.46 -10.43
C ALA A 467 16.09 19.84 -11.57
N GLU A 468 16.12 20.43 -12.78
CA GLU A 468 15.41 19.94 -13.96
C GLU A 468 15.79 18.50 -14.37
N PHE A 469 16.94 17.96 -13.96
CA PHE A 469 17.29 16.55 -14.19
C PHE A 469 16.59 15.61 -13.19
N GLY A 470 16.18 16.10 -12.02
CA GLY A 470 15.39 15.35 -11.05
C GLY A 470 13.88 15.42 -11.32
N TYR A 471 13.34 16.58 -11.68
CA TYR A 471 11.88 16.81 -11.80
C TYR A 471 11.40 17.34 -13.17
N GLY A 472 12.27 17.52 -14.16
CA GLY A 472 11.90 18.05 -15.47
C GLY A 472 11.29 19.46 -15.37
N SER A 473 10.07 19.64 -15.89
CA SER A 473 9.35 20.93 -15.79
C SER A 473 8.70 21.20 -14.44
N GLY A 474 8.74 20.22 -13.52
CA GLY A 474 8.11 20.27 -12.20
C GLY A 474 6.87 19.37 -12.10
N HIS A 475 6.12 19.52 -11.01
CA HIS A 475 4.97 18.67 -10.71
C HIS A 475 3.78 18.96 -11.65
N ILE A 476 3.08 17.91 -12.09
CA ILE A 476 1.91 18.03 -12.96
C ILE A 476 0.76 18.78 -12.27
N ASN A 477 0.00 19.56 -13.06
CA ASN A 477 -1.24 20.20 -12.65
C ASN A 477 -2.34 19.88 -13.68
N PRO A 478 -3.13 18.81 -13.49
CA PRO A 478 -4.12 18.35 -14.47
C PRO A 478 -5.13 19.42 -14.87
N LEU A 479 -5.56 20.29 -13.94
CA LEU A 479 -6.55 21.34 -14.21
C LEU A 479 -6.03 22.43 -15.16
N LYS A 480 -4.73 22.73 -15.13
CA LYS A 480 -4.12 23.71 -16.05
C LYS A 480 -3.74 23.12 -17.41
N VAL A 481 -3.49 21.82 -17.51
CA VAL A 481 -3.07 21.17 -18.78
C VAL A 481 -4.20 21.13 -19.82
N VAL A 482 -5.47 21.16 -19.41
CA VAL A 482 -6.63 21.15 -20.33
C VAL A 482 -6.70 22.41 -21.21
N ASN A 483 -6.26 23.56 -20.69
CA ASN A 483 -6.18 24.81 -21.44
C ASN A 483 -4.82 25.50 -21.18
N PRO A 484 -3.76 25.11 -21.90
CA PRO A 484 -2.40 25.60 -21.65
C PRO A 484 -2.13 26.97 -22.29
N GLY A 485 -3.05 27.53 -23.10
CA GLY A 485 -2.83 28.76 -23.87
C GLY A 485 -1.97 28.53 -25.12
N LEU A 486 -0.69 28.15 -24.94
CA LEU A 486 0.23 27.83 -26.03
C LEU A 486 0.80 26.41 -25.91
N VAL A 487 1.11 25.79 -27.05
CA VAL A 487 1.82 24.50 -27.13
C VAL A 487 3.02 24.56 -28.06
N TYR A 488 4.04 23.76 -27.75
CA TYR A 488 5.21 23.53 -28.61
C TYR A 488 4.97 22.24 -29.41
N ASP A 489 4.34 22.34 -30.58
CA ASP A 489 4.07 21.18 -31.43
C ASP A 489 5.35 20.64 -32.08
N ALA A 490 5.48 19.31 -32.16
CA ALA A 490 6.47 18.62 -32.97
C ALA A 490 5.83 17.44 -33.71
N GLY A 491 6.23 17.21 -34.97
CA GLY A 491 5.82 16.03 -35.75
C GLY A 491 6.99 15.06 -35.99
N PRO A 492 6.73 13.88 -36.61
CA PRO A 492 7.77 12.89 -36.93
C PRO A 492 8.96 13.48 -37.69
N ILE A 493 8.72 14.44 -38.58
CA ILE A 493 9.76 15.14 -39.36
C ILE A 493 10.73 15.96 -38.49
N ASP A 494 10.30 16.47 -37.35
CA ASP A 494 11.15 17.26 -36.45
C ASP A 494 12.09 16.35 -35.64
N TYR A 495 11.66 15.12 -35.34
CA TYR A 495 12.53 14.08 -34.79
C TYR A 495 13.54 13.54 -35.81
N ILE A 496 13.13 13.37 -37.08
CA ILE A 496 14.07 13.04 -38.18
C ILE A 496 15.14 14.14 -38.30
N ARG A 497 14.72 15.41 -38.30
CA ARG A 497 15.64 16.56 -38.31
C ARG A 497 16.61 16.57 -37.13
N PHE A 498 16.12 16.27 -35.93
CA PHE A 498 16.94 16.16 -34.72
C PHE A 498 18.00 15.05 -34.83
N LEU A 499 17.62 13.85 -35.29
CA LEU A 499 18.56 12.74 -35.51
C LEU A 499 19.62 13.07 -36.58
N CYS A 500 19.22 13.76 -37.65
CA CYS A 500 20.17 14.27 -38.66
C CYS A 500 21.11 15.35 -38.08
N GLY A 501 20.61 16.22 -37.20
CA GLY A 501 21.42 17.16 -36.42
C GLY A 501 22.46 16.45 -35.56
N GLN A 502 22.09 15.32 -34.94
CA GLN A 502 22.97 14.43 -34.18
C GLN A 502 23.97 13.62 -35.04
N LYS A 503 24.01 13.83 -36.37
CA LYS A 503 24.89 13.14 -37.33
C LYS A 503 24.63 11.64 -37.47
N TYR A 504 23.38 11.20 -37.30
CA TYR A 504 22.99 9.85 -37.67
C TYR A 504 23.25 9.59 -39.15
N SER A 505 23.82 8.43 -39.48
CA SER A 505 23.92 7.98 -40.86
C SER A 505 22.54 7.59 -41.40
N THR A 506 22.34 7.69 -42.71
CA THR A 506 21.11 7.22 -43.37
C THR A 506 20.75 5.79 -42.99
N THR A 507 21.73 4.91 -42.83
CA THR A 507 21.50 3.52 -42.39
C THR A 507 20.91 3.46 -40.98
N LEU A 508 21.47 4.20 -40.01
CA LEU A 508 20.95 4.25 -38.64
C LEU A 508 19.58 4.94 -38.58
N LEU A 509 19.39 6.03 -39.34
CA LEU A 509 18.11 6.72 -39.42
C LEU A 509 16.99 5.78 -39.91
N ARG A 510 17.25 4.98 -40.95
CA ARG A 510 16.28 4.02 -41.51
C ARG A 510 15.99 2.84 -40.58
N LEU A 511 16.98 2.39 -39.80
CA LEU A 511 16.77 1.40 -38.74
C LEU A 511 15.84 1.91 -37.62
N VAL A 512 15.90 3.21 -37.30
CA VAL A 512 15.04 3.84 -36.27
C VAL A 512 13.65 4.19 -36.80
N THR A 513 13.57 4.74 -38.02
CA THR A 513 12.30 5.20 -38.63
C THR A 513 11.49 4.07 -39.25
N GLY A 514 12.13 2.98 -39.69
CA GLY A 514 11.48 1.89 -40.42
C GLY A 514 11.04 2.25 -41.84
N ASP A 515 11.43 3.44 -42.34
CA ASP A 515 11.08 3.93 -43.68
C ASP A 515 12.34 4.29 -44.51
N ASN A 516 12.16 5.02 -45.61
CA ASN A 516 13.22 5.39 -46.54
C ASN A 516 13.88 6.76 -46.27
N SER A 517 13.63 7.37 -45.11
CA SER A 517 14.16 8.68 -44.71
C SER A 517 15.68 8.83 -44.91
N THR A 518 16.12 10.06 -45.16
CA THR A 518 17.53 10.42 -45.42
C THR A 518 17.85 11.78 -44.82
N CYS A 519 19.09 11.95 -44.35
CA CYS A 519 19.60 13.28 -43.98
C CYS A 519 20.13 14.01 -45.21
N ASP A 520 19.55 15.17 -45.49
CA ASP A 520 19.92 16.10 -46.55
C ASP A 520 20.14 17.52 -45.98
N ALA A 521 20.44 18.50 -46.83
CA ALA A 521 20.66 19.88 -46.41
C ALA A 521 19.39 20.57 -45.86
N THR A 522 18.18 20.05 -46.14
CA THR A 522 16.89 20.62 -45.69
C THR A 522 16.39 20.00 -44.38
N THR A 523 16.92 18.83 -44.03
CA THR A 523 16.63 18.08 -42.80
C THR A 523 17.75 18.18 -41.77
N SER A 524 18.94 18.67 -42.14
CA SER A 524 20.07 18.90 -41.21
C SER A 524 19.88 20.15 -40.33
N ALA A 525 18.84 20.16 -39.49
CA ALA A 525 18.63 21.20 -38.49
C ALA A 525 19.64 21.08 -37.32
N SER A 526 19.77 22.16 -36.55
CA SER A 526 20.49 22.12 -35.27
C SER A 526 19.75 21.25 -34.26
N VAL A 527 20.46 20.45 -33.47
CA VAL A 527 19.86 19.66 -32.37
C VAL A 527 19.13 20.55 -31.35
N TRP A 528 19.56 21.81 -31.23
CA TRP A 528 18.99 22.81 -30.32
C TRP A 528 17.62 23.36 -30.79
N ASP A 529 17.27 23.14 -32.07
CA ASP A 529 16.05 23.66 -32.72
C ASP A 529 14.89 22.65 -32.76
N LEU A 530 15.04 21.47 -32.15
CA LEU A 530 13.87 20.62 -31.83
C LEU A 530 12.90 21.45 -31.00
N ASN A 531 11.62 21.51 -31.42
CA ASN A 531 10.62 22.39 -30.83
C ASN A 531 10.10 21.88 -29.48
N TYR A 532 11.00 21.81 -28.50
CA TYR A 532 10.79 21.18 -27.21
C TYR A 532 10.40 22.22 -26.15
N PRO A 533 9.49 21.91 -25.20
CA PRO A 533 8.97 22.88 -24.23
C PRO A 533 9.97 23.31 -23.14
N SER A 534 11.24 22.86 -23.22
CA SER A 534 12.34 23.26 -22.33
C SER A 534 13.60 23.58 -23.12
N PHE A 535 14.58 24.15 -22.42
CA PHE A 535 15.90 24.52 -22.94
C PHE A 535 16.98 23.93 -22.04
N ALA A 536 17.90 23.17 -22.63
CA ALA A 536 19.04 22.59 -21.94
C ALA A 536 20.33 22.99 -22.66
N LEU A 537 21.34 23.42 -21.90
CA LEU A 537 22.62 23.91 -22.40
C LEU A 537 23.76 23.23 -21.68
N SER A 538 24.52 22.39 -22.39
CA SER A 538 25.81 21.87 -21.94
C SER A 538 26.93 22.87 -22.22
N THR A 539 27.74 23.17 -21.20
CA THR A 539 29.01 23.92 -21.33
C THR A 539 30.16 23.10 -20.75
N PHE A 540 31.41 23.51 -20.97
CA PHE A 540 32.60 22.82 -20.47
C PHE A 540 33.32 23.67 -19.40
N PRO A 541 34.08 23.07 -18.47
CA PRO A 541 34.84 23.81 -17.45
C PRO A 541 35.83 24.85 -18.02
N SER A 542 36.25 24.69 -19.28
CA SER A 542 37.15 25.59 -20.00
C SER A 542 36.46 26.71 -20.78
N GLU A 543 35.13 26.69 -20.92
CA GLU A 543 34.37 27.66 -21.70
C GLU A 543 34.06 28.90 -20.84
N THR A 544 34.97 29.89 -20.87
CA THR A 544 34.94 31.09 -20.00
C THR A 544 33.81 32.08 -20.29
N ASN A 545 33.06 31.90 -21.38
CA ASN A 545 31.80 32.56 -21.69
C ASN A 545 31.15 31.79 -22.86
N PHE A 546 29.92 31.31 -22.69
CA PHE A 546 29.20 30.61 -23.75
C PHE A 546 28.09 31.48 -24.34
N THR A 547 27.64 31.13 -25.54
CA THR A 547 26.41 31.67 -26.13
C THR A 547 25.73 30.59 -26.94
N ARG A 548 24.44 30.37 -26.69
CA ARG A 548 23.59 29.47 -27.49
C ARG A 548 22.27 30.16 -27.83
N ILE A 549 21.73 29.74 -28.95
CA ILE A 549 20.51 30.26 -29.56
C ILE A 549 19.60 29.07 -29.80
N PHE A 550 18.35 29.17 -29.32
CA PHE A 550 17.31 28.18 -29.49
C PHE A 550 16.15 28.80 -30.24
N ASN A 551 15.75 28.21 -31.36
CA ASN A 551 14.54 28.62 -32.06
C ASN A 551 13.36 27.76 -31.61
N ARG A 552 12.19 28.40 -31.44
CA ARG A 552 10.94 27.73 -31.05
C ARG A 552 9.76 28.28 -31.84
N VAL A 553 8.75 27.44 -31.98
CA VAL A 553 7.46 27.76 -32.58
C VAL A 553 6.37 27.38 -31.58
N VAL A 554 5.51 28.35 -31.24
CA VAL A 554 4.36 28.12 -30.37
C VAL A 554 3.08 28.24 -31.16
N THR A 555 2.17 27.29 -30.97
CA THR A 555 0.82 27.28 -31.53
C THR A 555 -0.15 27.78 -30.47
N ASN A 556 -1.02 28.75 -30.82
CA ASN A 556 -2.10 29.18 -29.93
C ASN A 556 -3.23 28.15 -29.90
N VAL A 557 -3.54 27.64 -28.71
CA VAL A 557 -4.65 26.71 -28.45
C VAL A 557 -5.63 27.22 -27.38
N GLY A 558 -5.39 28.42 -26.84
CA GLY A 558 -6.27 29.11 -25.90
C GLY A 558 -7.19 30.12 -26.61
N THR A 559 -7.26 31.35 -26.07
CA THR A 559 -8.08 32.42 -26.63
C THR A 559 -7.64 32.78 -28.07
N PRO A 560 -8.52 32.79 -29.08
CA PRO A 560 -8.12 33.00 -30.48
C PRO A 560 -7.39 34.32 -30.74
N VAL A 561 -7.80 35.40 -30.07
CA VAL A 561 -7.12 36.70 -30.09
C VAL A 561 -6.51 36.94 -28.71
N SER A 562 -5.19 36.93 -28.63
CA SER A 562 -4.42 36.96 -27.37
C SER A 562 -3.03 37.53 -27.59
N THR A 563 -2.45 38.19 -26.58
CA THR A 563 -1.08 38.71 -26.64
C THR A 563 -0.30 38.29 -25.40
N TYR A 564 0.75 37.50 -25.62
CA TYR A 564 1.64 37.01 -24.58
C TYR A 564 2.89 37.89 -24.47
N ARG A 565 3.31 38.21 -23.25
CA ARG A 565 4.63 38.79 -22.93
C ARG A 565 5.56 37.73 -22.37
N ALA A 566 6.81 37.74 -22.84
CA ALA A 566 7.87 36.95 -22.24
C ALA A 566 8.40 37.61 -20.96
N SER A 567 8.66 36.79 -19.95
CA SER A 567 9.43 37.13 -18.76
C SER A 567 10.42 36.02 -18.44
N VAL A 568 11.53 36.36 -17.79
CA VAL A 568 12.53 35.38 -17.31
C VAL A 568 12.56 35.46 -15.80
N THR A 569 12.42 34.31 -15.15
CA THR A 569 12.28 34.20 -13.68
C THR A 569 13.46 33.44 -13.09
N GLY A 570 14.10 34.03 -12.06
CA GLY A 570 15.17 33.39 -11.29
C GLY A 570 16.48 33.21 -12.06
N ALA A 571 16.84 34.13 -12.98
CA ALA A 571 18.13 34.06 -13.67
C ALA A 571 19.29 34.27 -12.67
N PRO A 572 20.26 33.33 -12.58
CA PRO A 572 21.44 33.46 -11.74
C PRO A 572 22.35 34.62 -12.14
N ALA A 573 23.15 35.12 -11.20
CA ALA A 573 24.23 36.05 -11.50
C ALA A 573 25.24 35.39 -12.46
N GLY A 574 25.62 36.09 -13.53
CA GLY A 574 26.49 35.55 -14.59
C GLY A 574 25.73 35.10 -15.85
N LEU A 575 24.43 34.79 -15.75
CA LEU A 575 23.60 34.47 -16.92
C LEU A 575 22.79 35.67 -17.41
N ARG A 576 22.74 35.80 -18.74
CA ARG A 576 21.85 36.73 -19.43
C ARG A 576 21.03 35.98 -20.47
N ILE A 577 19.72 36.24 -20.45
CA ILE A 577 18.75 35.58 -21.31
C ILE A 577 18.00 36.66 -22.08
N ARG A 578 17.93 36.51 -23.40
CA ARG A 578 17.24 37.46 -24.31
C ARG A 578 16.22 36.70 -25.15
N LEU A 579 15.10 37.36 -25.43
CA LEU A 579 14.08 36.86 -26.35
C LEU A 579 13.86 37.83 -27.50
N ASN A 580 13.68 37.29 -28.70
CA ASN A 580 13.29 38.05 -29.88
C ASN A 580 12.22 37.27 -30.70
N PRO A 581 11.00 37.81 -30.87
CA PRO A 581 10.45 38.95 -30.13
C PRO A 581 10.20 38.59 -28.65
N SER A 582 9.98 39.60 -27.80
CA SER A 582 9.56 39.43 -26.40
C SER A 582 8.04 39.54 -26.19
N VAL A 583 7.28 39.71 -27.27
CA VAL A 583 5.82 39.80 -27.30
C VAL A 583 5.31 39.00 -28.50
N LEU A 584 4.31 38.14 -28.31
CA LEU A 584 3.65 37.37 -29.36
C LEU A 584 2.16 37.69 -29.37
N SER A 585 1.64 38.18 -30.49
CA SER A 585 0.21 38.53 -30.64
C SER A 585 -0.44 37.63 -31.67
N PHE A 586 -1.44 36.88 -31.24
CA PHE A 586 -2.21 35.95 -32.07
C PHE A 586 -3.57 36.55 -32.43
N THR A 587 -4.06 36.24 -33.63
CA THR A 587 -5.33 36.69 -34.20
C THR A 587 -6.29 35.55 -34.51
N SER A 588 -5.83 34.28 -34.47
CA SER A 588 -6.70 33.10 -34.57
C SER A 588 -6.20 31.92 -33.74
N LEU A 589 -7.13 31.02 -33.41
CA LEU A 589 -6.81 29.68 -32.89
C LEU A 589 -5.98 28.91 -33.92
N GLY A 590 -5.03 28.09 -33.46
CA GLY A 590 -4.13 27.31 -34.31
C GLY A 590 -3.04 28.11 -35.03
N GLN A 591 -3.01 29.45 -34.87
CA GLN A 591 -1.94 30.27 -35.42
C GLN A 591 -0.61 29.94 -34.74
N LYS A 592 0.45 29.83 -35.55
CA LYS A 592 1.82 29.58 -35.08
C LYS A 592 2.64 30.85 -35.11
N MET A 593 3.45 31.06 -34.09
CA MET A 593 4.41 32.16 -33.98
C MET A 593 5.78 31.63 -33.57
N SER A 594 6.84 32.19 -34.17
CA SER A 594 8.22 31.81 -33.87
C SER A 594 8.87 32.84 -32.95
N PHE A 595 9.76 32.36 -32.07
CA PHE A 595 10.67 33.21 -31.30
C PHE A 595 12.04 32.55 -31.15
N THR A 596 13.02 33.38 -30.85
CA THR A 596 14.40 32.97 -30.58
C THR A 596 14.75 33.31 -29.13
N LEU A 597 15.30 32.32 -28.40
CA LEU A 597 15.87 32.48 -27.06
C LEU A 597 17.40 32.45 -27.18
N THR A 598 18.07 33.50 -26.72
CA THR A 598 19.54 33.53 -26.58
C THR A 598 19.89 33.40 -25.10
N VAL A 599 20.76 32.45 -24.78
CA VAL A 599 21.36 32.28 -23.45
C VAL A 599 22.87 32.53 -23.58
N GLU A 600 23.37 33.52 -22.85
CA GLU A 600 24.78 33.95 -22.88
C GLU A 600 25.31 34.12 -21.44
N GLY A 601 26.60 33.91 -21.23
CA GLY A 601 27.27 34.18 -19.95
C GLY A 601 28.09 33.02 -19.40
N THR A 602 28.17 32.96 -18.06
CA THR A 602 28.98 31.99 -17.32
C THR A 602 28.21 31.38 -16.15
N ILE A 603 28.65 30.20 -15.71
CA ILE A 603 28.13 29.51 -14.53
C ILE A 603 29.31 29.09 -13.64
N VAL A 604 29.09 29.11 -12.33
CA VAL A 604 30.08 28.67 -11.31
C VAL A 604 29.66 27.31 -10.75
N ASP A 605 28.37 27.14 -10.47
CA ASP A 605 27.80 25.88 -10.01
C ASP A 605 27.69 24.87 -11.16
N PRO A 606 27.79 23.55 -10.91
CA PRO A 606 27.73 22.51 -11.95
C PRO A 606 26.42 22.48 -12.73
N ILE A 607 25.32 22.90 -12.11
CA ILE A 607 23.98 23.00 -12.68
C ILE A 607 23.39 24.32 -12.18
N VAL A 608 22.79 25.10 -13.09
CA VAL A 608 21.99 26.28 -12.74
C VAL A 608 20.69 26.32 -13.52
N SER A 609 19.65 26.85 -12.89
CA SER A 609 18.26 26.74 -13.34
C SER A 609 17.57 28.09 -13.36
N THR A 610 16.75 28.31 -14.38
CA THR A 610 15.88 29.48 -14.54
C THR A 610 14.68 29.10 -15.42
N SER A 611 13.77 30.03 -15.72
CA SER A 611 12.64 29.74 -16.62
C SER A 611 12.21 30.95 -17.43
N LEU A 612 11.78 30.67 -18.66
CA LEU A 612 10.95 31.54 -19.48
C LEU A 612 9.48 31.33 -19.07
N VAL A 613 8.71 32.41 -18.99
CA VAL A 613 7.25 32.37 -18.91
C VAL A 613 6.65 33.30 -19.96
N TRP A 614 5.77 32.77 -20.81
CA TRP A 614 4.86 33.56 -21.64
C TRP A 614 3.54 33.78 -20.87
N ASP A 615 3.13 35.03 -20.72
CA ASP A 615 1.96 35.42 -19.91
C ASP A 615 1.04 36.37 -20.72
N ASP A 616 -0.24 36.03 -20.87
CA ASP A 616 -1.29 36.87 -21.49
C ASP A 616 -2.27 37.49 -20.47
N GLY A 617 -1.99 37.34 -19.18
CA GLY A 617 -2.86 37.72 -18.05
C GLY A 617 -3.80 36.60 -17.58
N VAL A 618 -3.90 35.49 -18.31
CA VAL A 618 -4.81 34.36 -18.01
C VAL A 618 -4.04 33.02 -17.97
N HIS A 619 -3.22 32.78 -18.98
CA HIS A 619 -2.38 31.60 -19.17
C HIS A 619 -0.92 31.94 -18.88
N GLN A 620 -0.20 31.03 -18.23
CA GLN A 620 1.23 31.16 -17.94
C GLN A 620 1.96 29.93 -18.48
N VAL A 621 2.64 30.09 -19.61
CA VAL A 621 3.34 29.01 -20.32
C VAL A 621 4.80 29.02 -19.91
N ARG A 622 5.12 28.25 -18.87
CA ARG A 622 6.48 28.12 -18.33
C ARG A 622 7.30 27.09 -19.11
N SER A 623 8.50 27.49 -19.50
CA SER A 623 9.56 26.62 -20.05
C SER A 623 10.81 26.73 -19.19
N PRO A 624 11.28 25.63 -18.55
CA PRO A 624 12.52 25.67 -17.78
C PRO A 624 13.74 25.80 -18.70
N ILE A 625 14.77 26.46 -18.18
CA ILE A 625 16.06 26.67 -18.82
C ILE A 625 17.12 26.16 -17.84
N VAL A 626 17.83 25.09 -18.20
CA VAL A 626 18.93 24.53 -17.41
C VAL A 626 20.25 24.70 -18.16
N VAL A 627 21.27 25.17 -17.45
CA VAL A 627 22.66 25.19 -17.93
C VAL A 627 23.48 24.30 -17.01
N PHE A 628 24.30 23.42 -17.59
CA PHE A 628 25.07 22.44 -16.84
C PHE A 628 26.46 22.23 -17.43
N VAL A 629 27.41 21.93 -16.57
CA VAL A 629 28.80 21.62 -16.94
C VAL A 629 28.91 20.12 -17.27
N VAL A 630 29.43 19.80 -18.45
CA VAL A 630 29.81 18.43 -18.82
C VAL A 630 31.26 18.22 -18.45
N SER A 631 31.51 17.26 -17.56
CA SER A 631 32.83 16.81 -17.09
C SER A 631 33.44 15.74 -18.00
#